data_AF-A0A814IV63-F1
#
_entry.id   AF-A0A814IV63-F1
#
_cell.length_a   1.000
_cell.length_b   1.000
_cell.length_c   1.000
_cell.angle_alpha   90.00
_cell.angle_beta   90.00
_cell.angle_gamma   90.00
#
_symmetry.space_group_name_H-M   'P 1'
#
loop_
_entity.id
_entity.type
_entity.pdbx_description
1 polymer ?
#
loop_
_entity_poly.entity_id
_entity_poly.type
_entity_poly.pdbx_seq_one_letter_code
_entity_poly.pdbx_strand_id
1 'polypeptide(L)'
;MNSSTQRRNKILPVRRIKSRIERENYMLIGRRTTIRGRVTQFGFGTFLSQKFLHLSDPAAPVHLNVIKYDENSCTEIKCKTIEEFLQTPSETVNSMTWIDIDGIHDPDVISGIGERYDIHSLVQTDITTTEQRTKLDVLDDALFIVCKLIYHDMDCTGQIIIQQMSFYLKHDILITFQETSKDLFDSIKNRIRQGKGRIRKSKIDYLFYSLLDVIGDHYMDVLHMMDTSVASIDNQLMKTLKRDTLESIYDLKRDILSLRSIISPFKEIIIKLQKEEETQIMQESTNIYLKDLFDHIVQANDSIDTYREMLSSFIDFYMVLNSNHMNEIVKTLTIVTSIFIPLTFIVGVYGMNFENMPEVRYKNGYFIVLGCMGSKINA
;
A
#
# COMPACT_ATOMS: atom_id res chain seq x y z
N MET A 1 -28.47 -60.36 -41.86
CA MET A 1 -29.39 -60.88 -40.84
C MET A 1 -28.92 -60.40 -39.48
N ASN A 2 -29.76 -59.64 -38.79
CA ASN A 2 -29.85 -59.37 -37.35
C ASN A 2 -28.64 -58.70 -36.66
N SER A 3 -28.72 -57.39 -36.34
CA SER A 3 -29.39 -56.78 -35.15
C SER A 3 -28.68 -57.17 -33.84
N SER A 4 -28.38 -56.33 -32.85
CA SER A 4 -28.53 -54.90 -32.58
C SER A 4 -28.12 -54.74 -31.09
N THR A 5 -27.57 -53.58 -30.73
CA THR A 5 -27.64 -52.93 -29.40
C THR A 5 -26.70 -53.40 -28.25
N GLN A 6 -25.91 -52.42 -27.76
CA GLN A 6 -25.94 -51.85 -26.39
C GLN A 6 -24.61 -51.79 -25.61
N ARG A 7 -24.05 -50.57 -25.56
CA ARG A 7 -23.41 -49.83 -24.44
C ARG A 7 -22.57 -50.61 -23.40
N ARG A 8 -21.30 -50.18 -23.22
CA ARG A 8 -20.82 -49.45 -22.00
C ARG A 8 -19.32 -49.10 -22.11
N ASN A 9 -19.02 -47.83 -22.38
CA ASN A 9 -17.74 -47.21 -22.05
C ASN A 9 -17.69 -46.97 -20.52
N LYS A 10 -16.73 -47.56 -19.82
CA LYS A 10 -16.39 -47.23 -18.43
C LYS A 10 -15.41 -46.06 -18.43
N ILE A 11 -15.93 -44.85 -18.24
CA ILE A 11 -15.16 -43.66 -17.89
C ILE A 11 -14.87 -43.71 -16.39
N LEU A 12 -13.59 -43.66 -16.02
CA LEU A 12 -13.12 -43.48 -14.64
C LEU A 12 -13.49 -42.06 -14.16
N PRO A 13 -14.11 -41.87 -12.98
CA PRO A 13 -14.46 -40.53 -12.53
C PRO A 13 -13.24 -39.84 -11.89
N VAL A 14 -12.87 -38.69 -12.48
CA VAL A 14 -11.97 -37.67 -11.93
C VAL A 14 -12.66 -37.02 -10.72
N ARG A 15 -12.66 -37.71 -9.58
CA ARG A 15 -13.18 -37.23 -8.30
C ARG A 15 -12.32 -37.74 -7.14
N ARG A 16 -11.00 -37.49 -7.21
CA ARG A 16 -10.10 -37.75 -6.06
C ARG A 16 -8.80 -36.94 -6.00
N ILE A 17 -8.75 -35.79 -6.68
CA ILE A 17 -7.61 -34.85 -6.57
C ILE A 17 -8.03 -33.46 -6.03
N LYS A 18 -9.32 -33.10 -6.05
CA LYS A 18 -9.80 -31.82 -5.47
C LYS A 18 -9.88 -31.77 -3.94
N SER A 19 -9.95 -32.92 -3.24
CA SER A 19 -10.18 -32.92 -1.79
C SER A 19 -8.92 -32.86 -0.90
N ARG A 20 -7.72 -32.72 -1.50
CA ARG A 20 -6.45 -32.66 -0.75
C ARG A 20 -5.79 -31.28 -0.78
N ILE A 21 -6.13 -30.42 -1.75
CA ILE A 21 -5.65 -29.03 -1.83
C ILE A 21 -6.58 -28.06 -1.06
N GLU A 22 -7.87 -28.39 -0.90
CA GLU A 22 -8.82 -27.55 -0.15
C GLU A 22 -8.73 -27.70 1.39
N ARG A 23 -7.96 -28.66 1.93
CA ARG A 23 -7.84 -28.87 3.40
C ARG A 23 -6.56 -28.32 4.02
N GLU A 24 -5.56 -27.92 3.25
CA GLU A 24 -4.34 -27.31 3.79
C GLU A 24 -4.41 -25.77 3.87
N ASN A 25 -5.29 -25.11 3.11
CA ASN A 25 -5.42 -23.64 3.14
C ASN A 25 -6.39 -23.08 4.20
N TYR A 26 -7.08 -23.92 4.97
CA TYR A 26 -8.03 -23.49 6.01
C TYR A 26 -7.57 -23.76 7.45
N MET A 27 -6.32 -24.17 7.66
CA MET A 27 -5.82 -24.59 8.98
C MET A 27 -4.65 -23.75 9.51
N LEU A 28 -4.62 -22.44 9.21
CA LEU A 28 -3.68 -21.49 9.81
C LEU A 28 -4.30 -20.12 10.13
N ILE A 29 -5.58 -20.03 10.50
CA ILE A 29 -6.12 -18.79 11.06
C ILE A 29 -7.03 -19.12 12.24
N GLY A 30 -6.40 -19.23 13.40
CA GLY A 30 -7.10 -19.40 14.66
C GLY A 30 -6.19 -19.02 15.81
N ARG A 31 -6.20 -17.74 16.21
CA ARG A 31 -6.33 -17.33 17.62
C ARG A 31 -6.38 -15.81 17.82
N ARG A 32 -7.53 -15.39 18.36
CA ARG A 32 -7.79 -14.34 19.36
C ARG A 32 -7.56 -12.88 18.95
N THR A 33 -8.67 -12.22 18.61
CA THR A 33 -8.90 -10.81 18.97
C THR A 33 -10.16 -10.76 19.84
N THR A 34 -9.97 -10.69 21.15
CA THR A 34 -11.05 -10.44 22.10
C THR A 34 -11.25 -8.93 22.18
N ILE A 35 -12.43 -8.47 21.79
CA ILE A 35 -12.87 -7.08 21.92
C ILE A 35 -13.10 -6.77 23.41
N ARG A 36 -12.36 -5.82 23.99
CA ARG A 36 -12.81 -5.01 25.12
C ARG A 36 -11.91 -3.77 25.35
N GLY A 37 -12.50 -2.58 25.14
CA GLY A 37 -12.21 -1.36 25.89
C GLY A 37 -10.97 -0.54 25.51
N ARG A 38 -11.22 0.58 24.79
CA ARG A 38 -10.43 1.84 24.76
C ARG A 38 -8.91 1.73 24.95
N VAL A 39 -8.19 1.65 23.84
CA VAL A 39 -7.29 2.69 23.32
C VAL A 39 -7.35 2.53 21.80
N THR A 40 -7.60 3.60 21.05
CA THR A 40 -7.48 3.63 19.59
C THR A 40 -6.01 3.42 19.21
N GLN A 41 -5.56 2.17 19.16
CA GLN A 41 -4.38 1.77 18.42
C GLN A 41 -4.76 1.83 16.95
N PHE A 42 -4.18 2.80 16.24
CA PHE A 42 -4.08 2.76 14.77
C PHE A 42 -3.28 1.51 14.42
N GLY A 43 -3.99 0.39 14.26
CA GLY A 43 -3.42 -0.86 13.77
C GLY A 43 -3.23 -0.74 12.28
N PHE A 44 -2.20 -0.03 11.85
CA PHE A 44 -1.66 -0.20 10.51
C PHE A 44 -1.07 -1.61 10.45
N GLY A 45 -1.86 -2.59 10.00
CA GLY A 45 -1.28 -3.80 9.43
C GLY A 45 -0.35 -3.37 8.30
N THR A 46 0.83 -3.98 8.21
CA THR A 46 1.86 -3.63 7.22
C THR A 46 1.24 -3.59 5.82
N PHE A 47 1.51 -2.54 5.03
CA PHE A 47 1.02 -2.35 3.64
C PHE A 47 1.22 -3.59 2.77
N LEU A 48 2.26 -4.38 3.06
CA LEU A 48 2.60 -5.60 2.32
C LEU A 48 2.00 -6.89 2.88
N SER A 49 1.52 -6.91 4.13
CA SER A 49 0.71 -8.04 4.64
C SER A 49 -0.70 -8.04 4.00
N GLN A 50 -1.12 -6.91 3.46
CA GLN A 50 -2.45 -6.68 2.91
C GLN A 50 -2.49 -6.76 1.37
N LYS A 51 -1.34 -7.03 0.75
CA LYS A 51 -1.09 -7.04 -0.71
C LYS A 51 -1.88 -8.09 -1.51
N PHE A 52 -2.79 -8.85 -0.91
CA PHE A 52 -3.37 -10.06 -1.52
C PHE A 52 -4.87 -10.28 -1.28
N LEU A 53 -5.63 -9.33 -0.73
CA LEU A 53 -7.04 -9.61 -0.41
C LEU A 53 -8.03 -9.42 -1.57
N HIS A 54 -7.61 -8.93 -2.73
CA HIS A 54 -8.48 -8.81 -3.90
C HIS A 54 -7.76 -9.29 -5.16
N LEU A 55 -7.48 -10.59 -5.22
CA LEU A 55 -7.70 -11.27 -6.49
C LEU A 55 -9.18 -11.04 -6.79
N SER A 56 -9.50 -10.31 -7.86
CA SER A 56 -10.86 -10.11 -8.36
C SER A 56 -11.63 -11.42 -8.18
N ASP A 57 -12.66 -11.41 -7.35
CA ASP A 57 -13.51 -12.59 -7.17
C ASP A 57 -13.94 -13.01 -8.58
N PRO A 58 -13.56 -14.19 -9.08
CA PRO A 58 -13.88 -14.60 -10.44
C PRO A 58 -15.40 -14.76 -10.66
N ALA A 59 -16.21 -14.65 -9.60
CA ALA A 59 -17.67 -14.61 -9.66
C ALA A 59 -18.25 -13.18 -9.59
N ALA A 60 -17.42 -12.13 -9.47
CA ALA A 60 -17.91 -10.75 -9.46
C ALA A 60 -18.45 -10.35 -10.84
N PRO A 61 -19.57 -9.61 -10.91
CA PRO A 61 -20.11 -9.15 -12.19
C PRO A 61 -19.15 -8.18 -12.87
N VAL A 62 -18.94 -8.36 -14.18
CA VAL A 62 -18.27 -7.38 -15.02
C VAL A 62 -19.26 -6.24 -15.33
N HIS A 63 -18.83 -5.00 -15.13
CA HIS A 63 -19.63 -3.83 -15.49
C HIS A 63 -18.98 -3.10 -16.66
N LEU A 64 -19.77 -2.86 -17.70
CA LEU A 64 -19.35 -2.15 -18.90
C LEU A 64 -20.19 -0.88 -19.01
N ASN A 65 -19.56 0.28 -18.94
CA ASN A 65 -20.26 1.56 -19.06
C ASN A 65 -19.68 2.37 -20.22
N VAL A 66 -20.54 2.79 -21.15
CA VAL A 66 -20.15 3.59 -22.31
C VAL A 66 -20.77 4.97 -22.16
N ILE A 67 -19.92 5.97 -21.94
CA ILE A 67 -20.31 7.38 -21.81
C ILE A 67 -19.88 8.09 -23.09
N LYS A 68 -20.85 8.52 -23.89
CA LYS A 68 -20.62 9.34 -25.07
C LYS A 68 -21.07 10.76 -24.82
N TYR A 69 -20.22 11.72 -25.12
CA TYR A 69 -20.55 13.12 -24.86
C TYR A 69 -19.96 14.06 -25.91
N ASP A 70 -20.63 15.18 -26.08
CA ASP A 70 -20.16 16.35 -26.83
C ASP A 70 -20.40 17.60 -25.97
N GLU A 71 -20.22 18.81 -26.51
CA GLU A 71 -20.44 20.05 -25.75
C GLU A 71 -21.87 20.17 -25.18
N ASN A 72 -22.87 19.67 -25.90
CA ASN A 72 -24.29 19.86 -25.63
C ASN A 72 -24.95 18.64 -24.98
N SER A 73 -24.54 17.43 -25.37
CA SER A 73 -25.22 16.19 -25.03
C SER A 73 -24.30 15.18 -24.32
N CYS A 74 -24.91 14.30 -23.52
CA CYS A 74 -24.24 13.17 -22.90
C CYS A 74 -25.23 12.00 -22.87
N THR A 75 -24.78 10.84 -23.32
CA THR A 75 -25.52 9.58 -23.30
C THR A 75 -24.67 8.54 -22.58
N GLU A 76 -25.30 7.78 -21.68
CA GLU A 76 -24.65 6.76 -20.87
C GLU A 76 -25.37 5.43 -21.11
N ILE A 77 -24.62 4.41 -21.54
CA ILE A 77 -25.14 3.07 -21.85
C ILE A 77 -24.43 2.08 -20.93
N LYS A 78 -25.20 1.50 -20.01
CA LYS A 78 -24.71 0.45 -19.11
C LYS A 78 -25.01 -0.91 -19.73
N CYS A 79 -23.97 -1.63 -20.12
CA CYS A 79 -24.03 -2.96 -20.68
C CYS A 79 -23.73 -4.01 -19.59
N LYS A 80 -24.50 -5.09 -19.58
CA LYS A 80 -24.29 -6.23 -18.66
C LYS A 80 -23.47 -7.35 -19.30
N THR A 81 -23.43 -7.40 -20.63
CA THR A 81 -22.71 -8.43 -21.38
C THR A 81 -21.84 -7.79 -22.46
N ILE A 82 -20.80 -8.53 -22.87
CA ILE A 82 -19.95 -8.13 -24.00
C ILE A 82 -20.77 -8.03 -25.30
N GLU A 83 -21.77 -8.88 -25.49
CA GLU A 83 -22.64 -8.86 -26.67
C GLU A 83 -23.45 -7.56 -26.78
N GLU A 84 -24.03 -7.08 -25.67
CA GLU A 84 -24.70 -5.78 -25.60
C GLU A 84 -23.73 -4.64 -25.92
N PHE A 85 -22.50 -4.73 -25.38
CA PHE A 85 -21.45 -3.76 -25.65
C PHE A 85 -21.08 -3.73 -27.14
N LEU A 86 -20.85 -4.88 -27.77
CA LEU A 86 -20.49 -4.99 -29.19
C LEU A 86 -21.57 -4.42 -30.13
N GLN A 87 -22.84 -4.40 -29.70
CA GLN A 87 -23.95 -3.80 -30.44
C GLN A 87 -24.07 -2.28 -30.28
N THR A 88 -23.37 -1.67 -29.32
CA THR A 88 -23.38 -0.20 -29.18
C THR A 88 -22.81 0.45 -30.45
N PRO A 89 -23.29 1.62 -30.89
CA PRO A 89 -22.73 2.30 -32.07
C PRO A 89 -21.25 2.57 -31.86
N SER A 90 -20.38 2.34 -32.86
CA SER A 90 -18.93 2.54 -32.69
C SER A 90 -18.56 4.01 -32.54
N GLU A 91 -19.18 4.91 -33.30
CA GLU A 91 -18.74 6.30 -33.39
C GLU A 91 -19.92 7.24 -33.65
N THR A 92 -19.89 8.41 -33.03
CA THR A 92 -20.69 9.56 -33.46
C THR A 92 -19.72 10.64 -33.90
N VAL A 93 -19.94 11.24 -35.07
CA VAL A 93 -19.08 12.31 -35.58
C VAL A 93 -19.02 13.43 -34.53
N ASN A 94 -17.80 13.82 -34.16
CA ASN A 94 -17.52 14.90 -33.21
C ASN A 94 -17.99 14.65 -31.77
N SER A 95 -18.04 13.38 -31.34
CA SER A 95 -18.30 13.01 -29.94
C SER A 95 -17.09 12.31 -29.31
N MET A 96 -16.91 12.53 -28.01
CA MET A 96 -15.93 11.83 -27.18
C MET A 96 -16.58 10.57 -26.61
N THR A 97 -15.84 9.46 -26.57
CA THR A 97 -16.33 8.20 -26.02
C THR A 97 -15.42 7.72 -24.89
N TRP A 98 -15.98 7.58 -23.69
CA TRP A 98 -15.33 6.92 -22.56
C TRP A 98 -15.98 5.57 -22.30
N ILE A 99 -15.18 4.51 -22.36
CA ILE A 99 -15.58 3.14 -22.06
C ILE A 99 -14.92 2.76 -20.74
N ASP A 100 -15.73 2.56 -19.71
CA ASP A 100 -15.30 2.20 -18.37
C ASP A 100 -15.65 0.75 -18.08
N ILE A 101 -14.63 -0.05 -17.77
CA ILE A 101 -14.72 -1.51 -17.61
C ILE A 101 -14.27 -1.87 -16.20
N ASP A 102 -15.20 -2.35 -15.41
CA ASP A 102 -14.92 -2.91 -14.08
C ASP A 102 -14.96 -4.43 -14.17
N GLY A 103 -13.85 -5.08 -13.81
CA GLY A 103 -13.74 -6.54 -13.78
C GLY A 103 -12.92 -7.11 -14.92
N ILE A 104 -11.58 -6.95 -14.85
CA ILE A 104 -10.61 -7.51 -15.81
C ILE A 104 -10.42 -9.05 -15.71
N HIS A 105 -11.19 -9.74 -14.87
CA HIS A 105 -11.03 -11.17 -14.60
C HIS A 105 -11.63 -12.06 -15.70
N ASP A 106 -12.47 -11.51 -16.57
CA ASP A 106 -13.09 -12.22 -17.70
C ASP A 106 -12.29 -12.01 -19.00
N PRO A 107 -11.55 -13.02 -19.49
CA PRO A 107 -10.74 -12.89 -20.70
C PRO A 107 -11.57 -12.67 -21.97
N ASP A 108 -12.81 -13.16 -22.01
CA ASP A 108 -13.66 -13.07 -23.20
C ASP A 108 -14.09 -11.61 -23.44
N VAL A 109 -14.33 -10.87 -22.35
CA VAL A 109 -14.61 -9.42 -22.39
C VAL A 109 -13.41 -8.66 -22.94
N ILE A 110 -12.20 -8.93 -22.42
CA ILE A 110 -10.98 -8.25 -22.86
C ILE A 110 -10.68 -8.56 -24.33
N SER A 111 -10.83 -9.82 -24.74
CA SER A 111 -10.62 -10.24 -26.14
C SER A 111 -11.63 -9.57 -27.07
N GLY A 112 -12.91 -9.53 -26.71
CA GLY A 112 -13.96 -8.89 -27.53
C GLY A 112 -13.75 -7.39 -27.70
N ILE A 113 -13.28 -6.71 -26.65
CA ILE A 113 -12.91 -5.28 -26.71
C ILE A 113 -11.65 -5.11 -27.56
N GLY A 114 -10.67 -6.00 -27.39
CA GLY A 114 -9.43 -5.95 -28.14
C GLY A 114 -9.62 -6.12 -29.64
N GLU A 115 -10.48 -7.06 -30.07
CA GLU A 115 -10.83 -7.23 -31.48
C GLU A 115 -11.57 -6.01 -32.05
N ARG A 116 -12.44 -5.38 -31.26
CA ARG A 116 -13.24 -4.23 -31.70
C ARG A 116 -12.40 -2.97 -31.91
N TYR A 117 -11.43 -2.71 -31.04
CA TYR A 117 -10.62 -1.48 -31.06
C TYR A 117 -9.20 -1.69 -31.56
N ASP A 118 -8.92 -2.88 -32.13
CA ASP A 118 -7.61 -3.27 -32.65
C ASP A 118 -6.49 -3.14 -31.59
N ILE A 119 -6.76 -3.64 -30.38
CA ILE A 119 -5.80 -3.63 -29.28
C ILE A 119 -4.91 -4.85 -29.42
N HIS A 120 -3.60 -4.64 -29.55
CA HIS A 120 -2.63 -5.71 -29.69
C HIS A 120 -2.67 -6.72 -28.53
N SER A 121 -2.47 -8.01 -28.80
CA SER A 121 -2.58 -9.09 -27.80
C SER A 121 -1.64 -8.95 -26.60
N LEU A 122 -0.46 -8.35 -26.80
CA LEU A 122 0.47 -8.02 -25.71
C LEU A 122 -0.12 -7.00 -24.73
N VAL A 123 -0.83 -5.98 -25.24
CA VAL A 123 -1.51 -4.97 -24.41
C VAL A 123 -2.66 -5.62 -23.63
N GLN A 124 -3.43 -6.51 -24.26
CA GLN A 124 -4.49 -7.29 -23.58
C GLN A 124 -3.92 -8.17 -22.45
N THR A 125 -2.75 -8.77 -22.68
CA THR A 125 -2.04 -9.57 -21.67
C THR A 125 -1.61 -8.70 -20.49
N ASP A 126 -1.14 -7.49 -20.75
CA ASP A 126 -0.75 -6.56 -19.68
C ASP A 126 -1.94 -6.04 -18.87
N ILE A 127 -3.08 -5.82 -19.53
CA ILE A 127 -4.34 -5.45 -18.86
C ILE A 127 -4.76 -6.53 -17.86
N THR A 128 -4.70 -7.81 -18.26
CA THR A 128 -5.12 -8.95 -17.42
C THR A 128 -4.07 -9.33 -16.36
N THR A 129 -2.81 -8.92 -16.53
CA THR A 129 -1.73 -9.18 -15.58
C THR A 129 -1.69 -8.09 -14.49
N THR A 130 -2.25 -8.36 -13.32
CA THR A 130 -2.40 -7.39 -12.21
C THR A 130 -1.12 -6.99 -11.48
N GLU A 131 0.02 -7.65 -11.75
CA GLU A 131 1.32 -7.32 -11.14
C GLU A 131 2.20 -6.40 -12.00
N GLN A 132 1.65 -5.84 -13.08
CA GLN A 132 2.43 -4.96 -13.95
C GLN A 132 2.88 -3.70 -13.23
N ARG A 133 4.11 -3.28 -13.55
CA ARG A 133 4.66 -2.00 -13.08
C ARG A 133 4.01 -0.86 -13.86
N THR A 134 3.92 0.29 -13.21
CA THR A 134 3.50 1.53 -13.85
C THR A 134 4.36 1.80 -15.09
N LYS A 135 3.73 1.93 -16.26
CA LYS A 135 4.39 2.15 -17.55
C LYS A 135 3.49 2.92 -18.53
N LEU A 136 4.14 3.53 -19.52
CA LEU A 136 3.52 4.15 -20.69
C LEU A 136 4.17 3.55 -21.93
N ASP A 137 3.34 2.94 -22.77
CA ASP A 137 3.70 2.44 -24.09
C ASP A 137 3.04 3.35 -25.13
N VAL A 138 3.87 4.00 -25.96
CA VAL A 138 3.43 4.80 -27.10
C VAL A 138 3.32 3.86 -28.30
N LEU A 139 2.12 3.69 -28.82
CA LEU A 139 1.82 2.90 -30.02
C LEU A 139 1.67 3.85 -31.21
N ASP A 140 1.58 3.30 -32.42
CA ASP A 140 1.51 4.13 -33.64
C ASP A 140 0.29 5.06 -33.68
N ASP A 141 -0.87 4.62 -33.15
CA ASP A 141 -2.12 5.38 -33.14
C ASP A 141 -2.83 5.42 -31.78
N ALA A 142 -2.15 5.02 -30.71
CA ALA A 142 -2.72 4.93 -29.37
C ALA A 142 -1.67 5.12 -28.26
N LEU A 143 -2.13 5.49 -27.08
CA LEU A 143 -1.35 5.42 -25.84
C LEU A 143 -1.91 4.32 -24.96
N PHE A 144 -1.02 3.44 -24.47
CA PHE A 144 -1.36 2.47 -23.45
C PHE A 144 -0.61 2.77 -22.16
N ILE A 145 -1.35 2.91 -21.06
CA ILE A 145 -0.79 3.24 -19.76
C ILE A 145 -1.29 2.24 -18.74
N VAL A 146 -0.37 1.76 -17.92
CA VAL A 146 -0.69 0.99 -16.71
C VAL A 146 -0.18 1.82 -15.54
N CYS A 147 -1.00 2.01 -14.51
CA CYS A 147 -0.58 2.59 -13.25
C CYS A 147 -1.32 1.93 -12.09
N LYS A 148 -0.98 2.30 -10.85
CA LYS A 148 -1.65 1.79 -9.66
C LYS A 148 -2.47 2.88 -9.02
N LEU A 149 -3.77 2.66 -8.86
CA LEU A 149 -4.62 3.48 -8.01
C LEU A 149 -4.42 3.02 -6.57
N ILE A 150 -4.08 3.93 -5.67
CA ILE A 150 -3.94 3.65 -4.25
C ILE A 150 -4.95 4.50 -3.50
N TYR A 151 -5.79 3.91 -2.67
CA TYR A 151 -6.77 4.67 -1.89
C TYR A 151 -6.98 4.04 -0.52
N HIS A 152 -7.41 4.86 0.44
CA HIS A 152 -7.80 4.37 1.75
C HIS A 152 -9.27 3.98 1.77
N ASP A 153 -9.54 2.69 1.96
CA ASP A 153 -10.88 2.15 1.99
C ASP A 153 -11.49 2.26 3.38
N MET A 154 -11.97 3.46 3.72
CA MET A 154 -12.61 3.73 5.02
C MET A 154 -13.90 2.94 5.26
N ASP A 155 -14.62 2.59 4.19
CA ASP A 155 -15.98 2.07 4.28
C ASP A 155 -16.04 0.56 4.55
N CYS A 156 -15.11 -0.22 3.97
CA CYS A 156 -15.14 -1.68 4.11
C CYS A 156 -14.00 -2.19 5.01
N THR A 157 -12.75 -1.89 4.67
CA THR A 157 -11.59 -2.55 5.30
C THR A 157 -10.84 -1.68 6.30
N GLY A 158 -10.93 -0.36 6.19
CA GLY A 158 -10.07 0.61 6.89
C GLY A 158 -8.60 0.49 6.51
N GLN A 159 -8.32 -0.03 5.31
CA GLN A 159 -6.97 -0.35 4.83
C GLN A 159 -6.64 0.41 3.55
N ILE A 160 -5.36 0.51 3.24
CA ILE A 160 -4.91 1.06 1.98
C ILE A 160 -5.00 -0.05 0.92
N ILE A 161 -5.78 0.20 -0.12
CA ILE A 161 -5.96 -0.71 -1.25
C ILE A 161 -5.10 -0.22 -2.41
N ILE A 162 -4.46 -1.15 -3.10
CA ILE A 162 -3.71 -0.91 -4.33
C ILE A 162 -4.41 -1.69 -5.43
N GLN A 163 -4.77 -1.00 -6.50
CA GLN A 163 -5.46 -1.58 -7.64
C GLN A 163 -4.74 -1.20 -8.93
N GLN A 164 -4.59 -2.12 -9.87
CA GLN A 164 -4.17 -1.78 -11.22
C GLN A 164 -5.26 -1.00 -11.95
N MET A 165 -4.86 0.05 -12.63
CA MET A 165 -5.69 0.75 -13.58
C MET A 165 -4.95 0.83 -14.91
N SER A 166 -5.64 0.45 -15.98
CA SER A 166 -5.08 0.54 -17.33
C SER A 166 -5.91 1.48 -18.18
N PHE A 167 -5.25 2.26 -19.01
CA PHE A 167 -5.84 3.23 -19.93
C PHE A 167 -5.38 2.93 -21.34
N TYR A 168 -6.33 2.92 -22.27
CA TYR A 168 -6.05 2.84 -23.70
C TYR A 168 -6.72 4.04 -24.38
N LEU A 169 -5.90 4.98 -24.85
CA LEU A 169 -6.34 6.22 -25.47
C LEU A 169 -6.06 6.15 -26.97
N LYS A 170 -7.10 6.22 -27.80
CA LYS A 170 -7.01 6.13 -29.26
C LYS A 170 -7.99 7.11 -29.89
N HIS A 171 -7.50 8.10 -30.62
CA HIS A 171 -8.32 9.14 -31.26
C HIS A 171 -9.24 9.88 -30.26
N ASP A 172 -10.57 9.84 -30.45
CA ASP A 172 -11.58 10.43 -29.54
C ASP A 172 -12.16 9.39 -28.54
N ILE A 173 -11.48 8.26 -28.36
CA ILE A 173 -11.91 7.13 -27.50
C ILE A 173 -10.91 6.91 -26.37
N LEU A 174 -11.42 6.83 -25.15
CA LEU A 174 -10.67 6.41 -23.96
C LEU A 174 -11.32 5.16 -23.36
N ILE A 175 -10.51 4.13 -23.14
CA ILE A 175 -10.93 2.89 -22.49
C ILE A 175 -10.19 2.76 -21.16
N THR A 176 -10.94 2.58 -20.07
CA THR A 176 -10.41 2.34 -18.72
C THR A 176 -10.73 0.93 -18.27
N PHE A 177 -9.72 0.25 -17.71
CA PHE A 177 -9.83 -1.09 -17.17
C PHE A 177 -9.50 -1.09 -15.67
N GLN A 178 -10.43 -1.59 -14.86
CA GLN A 178 -10.38 -1.60 -13.40
C GLN A 178 -10.55 -3.02 -12.84
N GLU A 179 -9.85 -3.35 -11.75
CA GLU A 179 -10.00 -4.67 -11.08
C GLU A 179 -11.29 -4.81 -10.28
N THR A 180 -11.76 -3.72 -9.66
CA THR A 180 -12.93 -3.70 -8.80
C THR A 180 -13.84 -2.51 -9.12
N SER A 181 -15.13 -2.64 -8.78
CA SER A 181 -16.20 -1.69 -9.13
C SER A 181 -16.34 -0.50 -8.19
N LYS A 182 -15.29 -0.13 -7.42
CA LYS A 182 -15.38 1.06 -6.55
C LYS A 182 -15.25 2.30 -7.44
N ASP A 183 -16.35 3.04 -7.58
CA ASP A 183 -16.44 4.16 -8.52
C ASP A 183 -15.73 5.42 -7.98
N LEU A 184 -14.39 5.40 -7.96
CA LEU A 184 -13.56 6.54 -7.54
C LEU A 184 -13.61 7.70 -8.55
N PHE A 185 -14.14 7.45 -9.75
CA PHE A 185 -14.28 8.43 -10.83
C PHE A 185 -15.70 8.98 -10.96
N ASP A 186 -16.58 8.74 -9.99
CA ASP A 186 -17.96 9.22 -10.01
C ASP A 186 -18.05 10.75 -10.09
N SER A 187 -17.09 11.46 -9.49
CA SER A 187 -16.96 12.92 -9.59
C SER A 187 -16.79 13.36 -11.05
N ILE A 188 -15.99 12.64 -11.82
CA ILE A 188 -15.74 12.87 -13.25
C ILE A 188 -16.99 12.51 -14.06
N LYS A 189 -17.59 11.34 -13.81
CA LYS A 189 -18.86 10.92 -14.44
C LYS A 189 -19.94 11.98 -14.25
N ASN A 190 -20.08 12.53 -13.03
CA ASN A 190 -21.04 13.58 -12.72
C ASN A 190 -20.72 14.92 -13.39
N ARG A 191 -19.44 15.29 -13.50
CA ARG A 191 -19.01 16.48 -14.27
C ARG A 191 -19.39 16.33 -15.75
N ILE A 192 -19.21 15.15 -16.33
CA ILE A 192 -19.65 14.86 -17.71
C ILE A 192 -21.17 14.92 -17.78
N ARG A 193 -21.94 14.22 -16.92
CA ARG A 193 -23.41 14.24 -16.95
C ARG A 193 -24.02 15.65 -16.84
N GLN A 194 -23.40 16.52 -16.07
CA GLN A 194 -23.89 17.89 -15.81
C GLN A 194 -23.25 18.95 -16.73
N GLY A 195 -22.29 18.59 -17.57
CA GLY A 195 -21.54 19.55 -18.39
C GLY A 195 -20.77 20.59 -17.56
N LYS A 196 -20.33 20.22 -16.35
CA LYS A 196 -19.65 21.13 -15.44
C LYS A 196 -18.17 21.31 -15.82
N GLY A 197 -17.71 22.55 -15.80
CA GLY A 197 -16.33 22.91 -16.13
C GLY A 197 -16.04 22.79 -17.63
N ARG A 198 -14.84 22.30 -17.97
CA ARG A 198 -14.37 22.21 -19.37
C ARG A 198 -14.46 20.82 -19.98
N ILE A 199 -14.84 19.79 -19.21
CA ILE A 199 -14.71 18.38 -19.63
C ILE A 199 -15.45 18.03 -20.93
N ARG A 200 -16.60 18.64 -21.20
CA ARG A 200 -17.36 18.49 -22.46
C ARG A 200 -16.87 19.36 -23.62
N LYS A 201 -16.16 20.44 -23.30
CA LYS A 201 -15.63 21.42 -24.26
C LYS A 201 -14.23 21.07 -24.74
N SER A 202 -13.52 20.27 -23.96
CA SER A 202 -12.20 19.76 -24.26
C SER A 202 -12.26 18.43 -25.00
N LYS A 203 -11.14 18.05 -25.60
CA LYS A 203 -10.94 16.75 -26.25
C LYS A 203 -10.74 15.64 -25.22
N ILE A 204 -10.66 14.39 -25.71
CA ILE A 204 -10.58 13.19 -24.87
C ILE A 204 -9.30 13.15 -24.01
N ASP A 205 -8.23 13.81 -24.44
CA ASP A 205 -6.97 13.95 -23.70
C ASP A 205 -7.14 14.69 -22.37
N TYR A 206 -8.06 15.66 -22.31
CA TYR A 206 -8.41 16.34 -21.06
C TYR A 206 -9.18 15.42 -20.10
N LEU A 207 -10.07 14.55 -20.61
CA LEU A 207 -10.70 13.52 -19.79
C LEU A 207 -9.65 12.57 -19.25
N PHE A 208 -8.73 12.13 -20.11
CA PHE A 208 -7.64 11.26 -19.72
C PHE A 208 -6.78 11.89 -18.61
N TYR A 209 -6.36 13.15 -18.78
CA TYR A 209 -5.72 13.93 -17.71
C TYR A 209 -6.57 13.96 -16.43
N SER A 210 -7.87 14.25 -16.54
CA SER A 210 -8.75 14.37 -15.37
C SER A 210 -8.84 13.07 -14.56
N LEU A 211 -8.66 11.90 -15.18
CA LEU A 211 -8.59 10.62 -14.48
C LEU A 211 -7.22 10.40 -13.81
N LEU A 212 -6.13 10.80 -14.47
CA LEU A 212 -4.79 10.78 -13.88
C LEU A 212 -4.68 11.72 -12.67
N ASP A 213 -5.36 12.87 -12.73
CA ASP A 213 -5.44 13.86 -11.67
C ASP A 213 -6.06 13.26 -10.40
N VAL A 214 -7.18 12.55 -10.54
CA VAL A 214 -7.83 11.81 -9.44
C VAL A 214 -6.89 10.74 -8.85
N ILE A 215 -6.10 10.05 -9.67
CA ILE A 215 -5.08 9.11 -9.16
C ILE A 215 -4.01 9.85 -8.35
N GLY A 216 -3.54 11.00 -8.83
CA GLY A 216 -2.57 11.86 -8.15
C GLY A 216 -3.08 12.37 -6.80
N ASP A 217 -4.33 12.84 -6.76
CA ASP A 217 -5.00 13.29 -5.52
C ASP A 217 -5.01 12.19 -4.47
N HIS A 218 -5.36 10.97 -4.87
CA HIS A 218 -5.37 9.83 -3.95
C HIS A 218 -3.98 9.43 -3.45
N TYR A 219 -2.91 9.65 -4.22
CA TYR A 219 -1.56 9.50 -3.69
C TYR A 219 -1.26 10.51 -2.58
N MET A 220 -1.71 11.76 -2.73
CA MET A 220 -1.54 12.78 -1.71
C MET A 220 -2.33 12.45 -0.44
N ASP A 221 -3.56 11.97 -0.56
CA ASP A 221 -4.37 11.50 0.58
C ASP A 221 -3.63 10.43 1.39
N VAL A 222 -3.05 9.43 0.72
CA VAL A 222 -2.30 8.36 1.39
C VAL A 222 -1.00 8.90 2.00
N LEU A 223 -0.31 9.84 1.36
CA LEU A 223 0.88 10.46 1.93
C LEU A 223 0.59 11.29 3.18
N HIS A 224 -0.56 11.95 3.27
CA HIS A 224 -1.00 12.63 4.50
C HIS A 224 -1.22 11.64 5.66
N MET A 225 -1.69 10.42 5.37
CA MET A 225 -1.77 9.36 6.38
C MET A 225 -0.37 8.88 6.82
N MET A 226 0.58 8.81 5.90
CA MET A 226 1.97 8.46 6.21
C MET A 226 2.62 9.52 7.09
N ASP A 227 2.40 10.81 6.80
CA ASP A 227 2.88 11.93 7.63
C ASP A 227 2.43 11.79 9.09
N THR A 228 1.13 11.53 9.28
CA THR A 228 0.54 11.31 10.61
C THR A 228 1.19 10.11 11.32
N SER A 229 1.53 9.06 10.57
CA SER A 229 2.20 7.88 11.10
C SER A 229 3.65 8.16 11.49
N VAL A 230 4.39 8.93 10.68
CA VAL A 230 5.76 9.39 11.01
C VAL A 230 5.74 10.23 12.28
N ALA A 231 4.83 11.19 12.38
CA ALA A 231 4.69 12.04 13.57
C ALA A 231 4.31 11.23 14.82
N SER A 232 3.51 10.18 14.67
CA SER A 232 3.17 9.27 15.78
C SER A 232 4.40 8.54 16.32
N ILE A 233 5.26 8.02 15.43
CA ILE A 233 6.52 7.35 15.82
C ILE A 233 7.46 8.33 16.53
N ASP A 234 7.60 9.55 16.00
CA ASP A 234 8.44 10.60 16.62
C ASP A 234 8.02 10.86 18.08
N ASN A 235 6.72 11.03 18.29
CA ASN A 235 6.15 11.22 19.63
C ASN A 235 6.37 10.02 20.56
N GLN A 236 6.43 8.79 20.04
CA GLN A 236 6.71 7.60 20.84
C GLN A 236 8.16 7.57 21.31
N LEU A 237 9.11 7.90 20.42
CA LEU A 237 10.54 7.97 20.74
C LEU A 237 10.84 8.96 21.86
N MET A 238 10.12 10.08 21.89
CA MET A 238 10.29 11.11 22.93
C MET A 238 9.73 10.72 24.30
N LYS A 239 8.76 9.79 24.38
CA LYS A 239 8.04 9.48 25.62
C LYS A 239 8.49 8.20 26.30
N THR A 240 8.52 7.08 25.58
CA THR A 240 8.83 5.77 26.18
C THR A 240 9.36 4.82 25.13
N LEU A 241 10.58 4.32 25.34
CA LEU A 241 11.16 3.25 24.53
C LEU A 241 10.37 1.96 24.76
N LYS A 242 9.59 1.56 23.76
CA LYS A 242 8.99 0.22 23.71
C LYS A 242 9.76 -0.63 22.71
N ARG A 243 9.76 -1.95 22.93
CA ARG A 243 10.38 -2.90 22.01
C ARG A 243 9.74 -2.82 20.61
N ASP A 244 8.42 -2.60 20.59
CA ASP A 244 7.61 -2.59 19.37
C ASP A 244 7.81 -1.32 18.51
N THR A 245 8.45 -0.27 19.05
CA THR A 245 8.70 0.97 18.32
C THR A 245 9.63 0.74 17.13
N LEU A 246 10.64 -0.12 17.27
CA LEU A 246 11.56 -0.43 16.17
C LEU A 246 10.85 -1.19 15.04
N GLU A 247 9.96 -2.11 15.38
CA GLU A 247 9.13 -2.84 14.41
C GLU A 247 8.22 -1.88 13.64
N SER A 248 7.56 -0.96 14.34
CA SER A 248 6.72 0.08 13.73
C SER A 248 7.50 0.98 12.76
N ILE A 249 8.76 1.32 13.09
CA ILE A 249 9.64 2.10 12.19
C ILE A 249 9.95 1.32 10.91
N TYR A 250 10.29 0.02 11.04
CA TYR A 250 10.60 -0.81 9.87
C TYR A 250 9.38 -1.04 8.99
N ASP A 251 8.22 -1.28 9.58
CA ASP A 251 6.96 -1.45 8.88
C ASP A 251 6.62 -0.19 8.08
N LEU A 252 6.63 0.98 8.71
CA LEU A 252 6.35 2.24 8.01
C LEU A 252 7.39 2.55 6.91
N LYS A 253 8.67 2.23 7.15
CA LYS A 253 9.72 2.38 6.13
C LYS A 253 9.46 1.49 4.91
N ARG A 254 8.97 0.26 5.14
CA ARG A 254 8.62 -0.69 4.09
C ARG A 254 7.42 -0.19 3.27
N ASP A 255 6.43 0.40 3.95
CA ASP A 255 5.23 0.95 3.35
C ASP A 255 5.57 2.16 2.45
N ILE A 256 6.39 3.10 2.94
CA ILE A 256 6.87 4.25 2.15
C ILE A 256 7.70 3.80 0.93
N LEU A 257 8.53 2.76 1.06
CA LEU A 257 9.26 2.20 -0.08
C LEU A 257 8.31 1.60 -1.13
N SER A 258 7.20 1.00 -0.69
CA SER A 258 6.20 0.49 -1.61
C SER A 258 5.48 1.62 -2.35
N LEU A 259 5.14 2.72 -1.65
CA LEU A 259 4.57 3.92 -2.29
C LEU A 259 5.54 4.53 -3.30
N ARG A 260 6.83 4.62 -2.96
CA ARG A 260 7.88 5.09 -3.89
C ARG A 260 7.89 4.28 -5.18
N SER A 261 7.78 2.95 -5.07
CA SER A 261 7.78 2.05 -6.24
C SER A 261 6.60 2.27 -7.19
N ILE A 262 5.52 2.91 -6.72
CA ILE A 262 4.31 3.21 -7.48
C ILE A 262 4.34 4.65 -8.03
N ILE A 263 4.64 5.61 -7.16
CA ILE A 263 4.53 7.06 -7.46
C ILE A 263 5.71 7.55 -8.29
N SER A 264 6.92 7.01 -8.07
CA SER A 264 8.11 7.47 -8.81
C SER A 264 8.02 7.20 -10.31
N PRO A 265 7.62 6.00 -10.80
CA PRO A 265 7.43 5.78 -12.24
C PRO A 265 6.28 6.60 -12.84
N PHE A 266 5.27 6.95 -12.04
CA PHE A 266 4.15 7.78 -12.50
C PHE A 266 4.60 9.19 -12.91
N LYS A 267 5.60 9.74 -12.21
CA LYS A 267 6.27 10.99 -12.60
C LYS A 267 6.83 10.92 -14.04
N GLU A 268 7.50 9.83 -14.36
CA GLU A 268 8.11 9.63 -15.69
C GLU A 268 7.05 9.52 -16.80
N ILE A 269 5.87 8.96 -16.48
CA ILE A 269 4.73 8.96 -17.40
C ILE A 269 4.28 10.39 -17.68
N ILE A 270 4.09 11.23 -16.65
CA ILE A 270 3.64 12.61 -16.84
C ILE A 270 4.65 13.42 -17.65
N ILE A 271 5.96 13.25 -17.40
CA ILE A 271 7.03 13.91 -18.19
C ILE A 271 6.89 13.57 -19.68
N LYS A 272 6.63 12.30 -20.01
CA LYS A 272 6.43 11.86 -21.40
C LYS A 272 5.14 12.42 -21.98
N LEU A 273 4.04 12.43 -21.22
CA LEU A 273 2.75 12.98 -21.66
C LEU A 273 2.81 14.49 -21.96
N GLN A 274 3.70 15.25 -21.31
CA GLN A 274 3.89 16.68 -21.57
C GLN A 274 4.62 16.95 -22.90
N LYS A 275 5.26 15.94 -23.50
CA LYS A 275 5.99 16.08 -24.76
C LYS A 275 5.12 15.62 -25.92
N GLU A 276 4.57 16.59 -26.64
CA GLU A 276 3.69 16.34 -27.78
C GLU A 276 4.36 15.47 -28.86
N GLU A 277 5.64 15.71 -29.16
CA GLU A 277 6.42 14.92 -30.12
C GLU A 277 6.50 13.42 -29.78
N GLU A 278 6.47 13.09 -28.49
CA GLU A 278 6.56 11.71 -28.00
C GLU A 278 5.20 11.00 -27.98
N THR A 279 4.07 11.72 -28.04
CA THR A 279 2.73 11.13 -27.85
C THR A 279 1.78 11.32 -29.01
N GLN A 280 1.90 12.41 -29.77
CA GLN A 280 1.08 12.79 -30.94
C GLN A 280 -0.45 12.88 -30.70
N ILE A 281 -0.92 12.53 -29.51
CA ILE A 281 -2.33 12.47 -29.10
C ILE A 281 -2.65 13.55 -28.06
N MET A 282 -1.69 13.90 -27.19
CA MET A 282 -1.87 14.93 -26.16
C MET A 282 -1.76 16.32 -26.77
N GLN A 283 -2.78 17.16 -26.57
CA GLN A 283 -2.78 18.52 -27.11
C GLN A 283 -2.01 19.49 -26.21
N GLU A 284 -1.39 20.52 -26.80
CA GLU A 284 -0.71 21.60 -26.07
C GLU A 284 -1.63 22.27 -25.02
N SER A 285 -2.93 22.37 -25.31
CA SER A 285 -3.92 22.94 -24.40
C SER A 285 -4.09 22.15 -23.08
N THR A 286 -3.75 20.86 -23.09
CA THR A 286 -3.79 19.96 -21.93
C THR A 286 -2.49 20.04 -21.11
N ASN A 287 -1.40 20.53 -21.69
CA ASN A 287 -0.07 20.57 -21.08
C ASN A 287 -0.02 21.44 -19.80
N ILE A 288 -0.79 22.53 -19.74
CA ILE A 288 -0.88 23.36 -18.53
C ILE A 288 -1.41 22.58 -17.32
N TYR A 289 -2.30 21.63 -17.55
CA TYR A 289 -2.90 20.79 -16.52
C TYR A 289 -1.98 19.63 -16.14
N LEU A 290 -1.31 19.02 -17.13
CA LEU A 290 -0.27 18.03 -16.87
C LEU A 290 0.90 18.60 -16.07
N LYS A 291 1.18 19.90 -16.21
CA LYS A 291 2.21 20.59 -15.41
C LYS A 291 1.81 20.68 -13.93
N ASP A 292 0.56 21.01 -13.65
CA ASP A 292 0.04 21.04 -12.27
C ASP A 292 0.11 19.65 -11.62
N LEU A 293 -0.37 18.62 -12.33
CA LEU A 293 -0.24 17.23 -11.89
C LEU A 293 1.23 16.81 -11.70
N PHE A 294 2.13 17.23 -12.58
CA PHE A 294 3.56 16.97 -12.42
C PHE A 294 4.11 17.58 -11.13
N ASP A 295 3.78 18.84 -10.84
CA ASP A 295 4.21 19.52 -9.62
C ASP A 295 3.70 18.79 -8.37
N HIS A 296 2.44 18.33 -8.36
CA HIS A 296 1.90 17.50 -7.28
C HIS A 296 2.65 16.17 -7.12
N ILE A 297 2.98 15.49 -8.22
CA ILE A 297 3.72 14.21 -8.15
C ILE A 297 5.19 14.40 -7.75
N VAL A 298 5.81 15.53 -8.10
CA VAL A 298 7.13 15.90 -7.58
C VAL A 298 7.06 16.09 -6.08
N GLN A 299 6.09 16.87 -5.58
CA GLN A 299 5.88 17.07 -4.15
C GLN A 299 5.63 15.74 -3.42
N ALA A 300 4.88 14.81 -4.02
CA ALA A 300 4.65 13.48 -3.48
C ALA A 300 5.97 12.68 -3.33
N ASN A 301 6.84 12.71 -4.34
CA ASN A 301 8.15 12.05 -4.29
C ASN A 301 9.08 12.69 -3.24
N ASP A 302 9.11 14.02 -3.14
CA ASP A 302 9.92 14.73 -2.15
C ASP A 302 9.47 14.40 -0.71
N SER A 303 8.16 14.29 -0.49
CA SER A 303 7.58 13.87 0.80
C SER A 303 8.00 12.43 1.15
N ILE A 304 7.96 11.51 0.18
CA ILE A 304 8.42 10.13 0.35
C ILE A 304 9.90 10.09 0.78
N ASP A 305 10.76 10.85 0.11
CA ASP A 305 12.18 10.86 0.45
C ASP A 305 12.43 11.50 1.82
N THR A 306 11.70 12.57 2.15
CA THR A 306 11.71 13.20 3.49
C THR A 306 11.34 12.18 4.58
N TYR A 307 10.24 11.45 4.41
CA TYR A 307 9.82 10.44 5.39
C TYR A 307 10.85 9.31 5.53
N ARG A 308 11.49 8.88 4.43
CA ARG A 308 12.55 7.85 4.49
C ARG A 308 13.78 8.32 5.27
N GLU A 309 14.15 9.58 5.13
CA GLU A 309 15.26 10.20 5.88
C GLU A 309 14.91 10.35 7.37
N MET A 310 13.70 10.82 7.68
CA MET A 310 13.21 10.90 9.06
C MET A 310 13.20 9.53 9.73
N LEU A 311 12.64 8.51 9.09
CA LEU A 311 12.63 7.15 9.66
C LEU A 311 14.01 6.56 9.84
N SER A 312 14.97 6.90 8.97
CA SER A 312 16.35 6.46 9.15
C SER A 312 16.99 7.16 10.35
N SER A 313 16.74 8.46 10.52
CA SER A 313 17.16 9.23 11.69
C SER A 313 16.53 8.72 12.99
N PHE A 314 15.27 8.25 12.93
CA PHE A 314 14.58 7.64 14.08
C PHE A 314 15.21 6.32 14.51
N ILE A 315 15.70 5.50 13.58
CA ILE A 315 16.45 4.28 13.91
C ILE A 315 17.73 4.65 14.67
N ASP A 316 18.49 5.64 14.17
CA ASP A 316 19.72 6.08 14.81
C ASP A 316 19.45 6.66 16.21
N PHE A 317 18.42 7.49 16.33
CA PHE A 317 18.00 8.06 17.60
C PHE A 317 17.55 6.98 18.59
N TYR A 318 16.80 5.97 18.13
CA TYR A 318 16.42 4.80 18.94
C TYR A 318 17.66 4.07 19.48
N MET A 319 18.71 3.88 18.67
CA MET A 319 19.95 3.24 19.12
C MET A 319 20.65 4.06 20.22
N VAL A 320 20.70 5.39 20.08
CA VAL A 320 21.26 6.30 21.10
C VAL A 320 20.47 6.18 22.41
N LEU A 321 19.15 6.25 22.34
CA LEU A 321 18.27 6.11 23.49
C LEU A 321 18.45 4.76 24.21
N ASN A 322 18.50 3.67 23.46
CA ASN A 322 18.74 2.33 24.01
C ASN A 322 20.13 2.21 24.67
N SER A 323 21.16 2.82 24.06
CA SER A 323 22.49 2.87 24.66
C SER A 323 22.51 3.66 25.97
N ASN A 324 21.80 4.80 26.03
CA ASN A 324 21.68 5.59 27.26
C ASN A 324 20.98 4.80 28.37
N HIS A 325 19.91 4.08 28.04
CA HIS A 325 19.22 3.22 29.00
C HIS A 325 20.15 2.10 29.53
N MET A 326 20.92 1.46 28.66
CA MET A 326 21.92 0.47 29.08
C MET A 326 22.98 1.10 30.01
N ASN A 327 23.46 2.31 29.68
CA ASN A 327 24.43 3.03 30.50
C ASN A 327 23.87 3.36 31.90
N GLU A 328 22.59 3.73 31.99
CA GLU A 328 21.93 3.96 33.29
C GLU A 328 21.80 2.69 34.13
N ILE A 329 21.44 1.56 33.51
CA ILE A 329 21.39 0.24 34.18
C ILE A 329 22.78 -0.13 34.72
N VAL A 330 23.82 -0.01 33.88
CA VAL A 330 25.20 -0.33 34.25
C VAL A 330 25.70 0.61 35.35
N LYS A 331 25.39 1.91 35.28
CA LYS A 331 25.72 2.89 36.33
C LYS A 331 25.06 2.52 37.66
N THR A 332 23.77 2.19 37.65
CA THR A 332 23.02 1.82 38.86
C THR A 332 23.59 0.53 39.47
N LEU A 333 23.83 -0.49 38.64
CA LEU A 333 24.46 -1.74 39.10
C LEU A 333 25.85 -1.47 39.69
N THR A 334 26.66 -0.64 39.04
CA THR A 334 28.01 -0.31 39.50
C THR A 334 28.00 0.43 40.84
N ILE A 335 27.08 1.39 41.04
CA ILE A 335 26.92 2.09 42.32
C ILE A 335 26.59 1.08 43.43
N VAL A 336 25.58 0.23 43.22
CA VAL A 336 25.20 -0.82 44.18
C VAL A 336 26.38 -1.75 44.47
N THR A 337 27.06 -2.24 43.43
CA THR A 337 28.21 -3.14 43.55
C THR A 337 29.39 -2.49 44.28
N SER A 338 29.68 -1.20 44.01
CA SER A 338 30.77 -0.47 44.67
C SER A 338 30.56 -0.30 46.17
N ILE A 339 29.30 -0.23 46.61
CA ILE A 339 28.92 -0.21 48.03
C ILE A 339 29.06 -1.61 48.64
N PHE A 340 28.50 -2.63 48.00
CA PHE A 340 28.44 -3.97 48.59
C PHE A 340 29.76 -4.75 48.57
N ILE A 341 30.57 -4.68 47.50
CA ILE A 341 31.83 -5.44 47.42
C ILE A 341 32.74 -5.21 48.66
N PRO A 342 33.08 -3.97 49.06
CA PRO A 342 33.94 -3.77 50.23
C PRO A 342 33.26 -4.16 51.54
N LEU A 343 31.94 -3.98 51.66
CA LEU A 343 31.19 -4.41 52.85
C LEU A 343 31.17 -5.93 52.99
N THR A 344 30.88 -6.64 51.90
CA THR A 344 30.93 -8.11 51.85
C THR A 344 32.34 -8.62 52.09
N PHE A 345 33.38 -7.92 51.62
CA PHE A 345 34.76 -8.26 51.93
C PHE A 345 35.05 -8.15 53.44
N ILE A 346 34.65 -7.05 54.09
CA ILE A 346 34.82 -6.87 55.55
C ILE A 346 34.10 -7.98 56.31
N VAL A 347 32.83 -8.24 55.98
CA VAL A 347 32.05 -9.33 56.59
C VAL A 347 32.72 -10.69 56.34
N GLY A 348 33.25 -10.92 55.14
CA GLY A 348 33.97 -12.12 54.77
C GLY A 348 35.22 -12.32 55.62
N VAL A 349 36.04 -11.27 55.81
CA VAL A 349 37.25 -11.31 56.65
C VAL A 349 36.92 -11.65 58.10
N TYR A 350 35.91 -11.01 58.69
CA TYR A 350 35.49 -11.28 60.07
C TYR A 350 34.65 -12.57 60.22
N GLY A 351 34.22 -13.19 59.12
CA GLY A 351 33.56 -14.50 59.10
C GLY A 351 34.52 -15.69 59.04
N MET A 352 35.84 -15.45 58.97
CA MET A 352 36.84 -16.52 58.90
C MET A 352 37.21 -17.03 60.30
N ASN A 353 37.44 -18.34 60.43
CA ASN A 353 37.82 -18.99 61.69
C ASN A 353 39.35 -18.96 61.91
N PHE A 354 39.92 -17.83 62.32
CA PHE A 354 41.35 -17.72 62.68
C PHE A 354 41.56 -17.61 64.20
N GLU A 355 42.61 -18.25 64.72
CA GLU A 355 42.94 -18.21 66.15
C GLU A 355 43.48 -16.85 66.63
N ASN A 356 44.21 -16.12 65.78
CA ASN A 356 44.87 -14.85 66.13
C ASN A 356 44.21 -13.65 65.43
N MET A 357 43.02 -13.25 65.90
CA MET A 357 42.31 -12.02 65.53
C MET A 357 42.09 -11.13 66.76
N PRO A 358 43.03 -10.22 67.09
CA PRO A 358 42.95 -9.41 68.31
C PRO A 358 41.71 -8.50 68.34
N GLU A 359 41.18 -8.10 67.19
CA GLU A 359 40.03 -7.20 67.04
C GLU A 359 38.71 -7.80 67.54
N VAL A 360 38.56 -9.13 67.48
CA VAL A 360 37.33 -9.83 67.88
C VAL A 360 37.16 -9.87 69.41
N ARG A 361 38.26 -9.88 70.16
CA ARG A 361 38.24 -9.88 71.64
C ARG A 361 38.08 -8.49 72.25
N TYR A 362 38.10 -7.43 71.44
CA TYR A 362 37.96 -6.05 71.91
C TYR A 362 36.50 -5.73 72.22
N LYS A 363 36.21 -5.20 73.42
CA LYS A 363 34.85 -5.01 73.96
C LYS A 363 33.89 -4.24 73.03
N ASN A 364 34.41 -3.28 72.25
CA ASN A 364 33.63 -2.47 71.31
C ASN A 364 33.91 -2.78 69.83
N GLY A 365 34.68 -3.85 69.51
CA GLY A 365 35.14 -4.16 68.15
C GLY A 365 34.00 -4.29 67.14
N TYR A 366 32.92 -4.99 67.51
CA TYR A 366 31.72 -5.15 66.68
C TYR A 366 31.08 -3.82 66.27
N PHE A 367 30.89 -2.90 67.23
CA PHE A 367 30.30 -1.59 66.96
C PHE A 367 31.22 -0.67 66.16
N ILE A 368 32.54 -0.78 66.35
CA ILE A 368 33.53 -0.03 65.57
C ILE A 368 33.49 -0.47 64.10
N VAL A 369 33.47 -1.79 63.83
CA VAL A 369 33.40 -2.32 62.46
C VAL A 369 32.09 -1.95 61.77
N LEU A 370 30.95 -2.03 62.47
CA LEU A 370 29.67 -1.52 61.97
C LEU A 370 29.70 -0.02 61.68
N GLY A 371 30.30 0.78 62.55
CA GLY A 371 30.48 2.21 62.35
C GLY A 371 31.34 2.53 61.12
N CYS A 372 32.45 1.79 60.93
CA CYS A 372 33.30 1.91 59.74
C CYS A 372 32.53 1.54 58.46
N MET A 373 31.75 0.44 58.47
CA MET A 373 30.91 0.03 57.35
C MET A 373 29.83 1.08 57.02
N GLY A 374 29.14 1.62 58.04
CA GLY A 374 28.14 2.67 57.85
C GLY A 374 28.74 3.99 57.35
N SER A 375 29.94 4.37 57.81
CA SER A 375 30.63 5.58 57.35
C SER A 375 30.98 5.55 55.87
N LYS A 376 31.26 4.36 55.32
CA LYS A 376 31.60 4.12 53.91
C LYS A 376 30.41 4.23 52.96
N ILE A 377 29.18 4.17 53.46
CA ILE A 377 27.95 4.27 52.65
C ILE A 377 27.55 5.74 52.44
N ASN A 378 27.94 6.62 53.37
CA ASN A 378 27.61 8.06 53.36
C ASN A 378 28.66 8.95 52.66
N ALA A 379 29.75 8.37 52.15
CA ALA A 379 30.80 9.03 51.39
C ALA A 379 30.78 8.51 49.95
#